data_AF-A0A538MRX2-F1
#
_entry.id   AF-A0A538MRX2-F1
#
_cell.length_a   1.000
_cell.length_b   1.000
_cell.length_c   1.000
_cell.angle_alpha   90.00
_cell.angle_beta   90.00
_cell.angle_gamma   90.00
#
_symmetry.space_group_name_H-M   'P 1'
#
loop_
_entity.id
_entity.type
_entity.pdbx_description
1 polymer ?
#
loop_
_entity_poly.entity_id
_entity_poly.type
_entity_poly.pdbx_seq_one_letter_code
_entity_poly.pdbx_strand_id
1 'polypeptide(L)'
;MTELPVERYLRLGLQLGRHVEGMVDAYFGPRELAAAVDAAPPVEPRTLVAEAETLLEELEDGWLCDQVVGLRTYAGVLAGESRSYADEVEGCYGVRPTYTDEAIFTAAHERLEELLPGAGPLTERYERWESSTRLPAEQIERTLKAAIEEARAWTRGLVELPAGEGIRLEVVHDKPWWASCDYLGDLRSRVAVNVDLPMAAIELLVLASHETYPGHHSERCSKEHLLVRGRGLLEETLVLVPTPQSLISEGIAKLAPSLLLEGDGGTALAAVIQDGGVDFDLARDLAVKRAFEPCEWAQVNAALMLHDEGASEAETEAYLKRWALMT
;
A
#
# COMPACT_ATOMS: atom_id res chain seq x y z
N MET A 1 -38.46 -0.08 5.10
CA MET A 1 -37.77 1.02 4.42
C MET A 1 -36.78 0.38 3.49
N THR A 2 -36.78 0.73 2.21
CA THR A 2 -35.77 0.25 1.27
C THR A 2 -34.43 0.82 1.72
N GLU A 3 -33.43 -0.03 1.82
CA GLU A 3 -32.08 0.36 2.22
C GLU A 3 -31.44 1.28 1.17
N LEU A 4 -30.66 2.26 1.60
CA LEU A 4 -29.99 3.18 0.69
C LEU A 4 -28.88 2.46 -0.10
N PRO A 5 -28.59 2.85 -1.36
CA PRO A 5 -27.51 2.25 -2.15
C PRO A 5 -26.15 2.21 -1.43
N VAL A 6 -25.83 3.26 -0.65
CA VAL A 6 -24.60 3.33 0.16
C VAL A 6 -24.57 2.27 1.26
N GLU A 7 -25.67 2.04 1.98
CA GLU A 7 -25.72 1.01 3.03
C GLU A 7 -25.58 -0.40 2.43
N ARG A 8 -26.16 -0.62 1.24
CA ARG A 8 -25.99 -1.86 0.47
C ARG A 8 -24.54 -2.06 0.02
N TYR A 9 -23.87 -1.02 -0.46
CA TYR A 9 -22.43 -1.06 -0.78
C TYR A 9 -21.59 -1.45 0.44
N LEU A 10 -21.81 -0.78 1.57
CA LEU A 10 -21.09 -1.08 2.81
C LEU A 10 -21.30 -2.53 3.24
N ARG A 11 -22.55 -3.02 3.19
CA ARG A 11 -22.86 -4.41 3.52
C ARG A 11 -22.16 -5.38 2.57
N LEU A 12 -22.25 -5.15 1.26
CA LEU A 12 -21.67 -6.00 0.23
C LEU A 12 -20.15 -6.14 0.45
N GLY A 13 -19.45 -5.03 0.66
CA GLY A 13 -18.01 -5.05 0.92
C GLY A 13 -17.64 -5.77 2.22
N LEU A 14 -18.40 -5.56 3.30
CA LEU A 14 -18.19 -6.28 4.57
C LEU A 14 -18.48 -7.79 4.42
N GLN A 15 -19.51 -8.18 3.68
CA GLN A 15 -19.84 -9.58 3.42
C GLN A 15 -18.74 -10.26 2.59
N LEU A 16 -18.19 -9.58 1.59
CA LEU A 16 -17.03 -10.07 0.83
C LEU A 16 -15.79 -10.19 1.73
N GLY A 17 -15.57 -9.23 2.64
CA GLY A 17 -14.52 -9.29 3.64
C GLY A 17 -14.57 -10.52 4.57
N ARG A 18 -15.72 -11.17 4.71
CA ARG A 18 -15.84 -12.42 5.47
C ARG A 18 -15.30 -13.66 4.74
N HIS A 19 -15.07 -13.54 3.44
CA HIS A 19 -14.48 -14.62 2.62
C HIS A 19 -12.97 -14.51 2.50
N VAL A 20 -12.41 -13.31 2.62
CA VAL A 20 -10.98 -13.05 2.40
C VAL A 20 -10.43 -12.17 3.51
N GLU A 21 -9.58 -12.76 4.34
CA GLU A 21 -8.83 -12.03 5.38
C GLU A 21 -7.99 -10.91 4.74
N GLY A 22 -8.05 -9.71 5.31
CA GLY A 22 -7.34 -8.54 4.80
C GLY A 22 -8.00 -7.82 3.63
N MET A 23 -9.14 -8.30 3.11
CA MET A 23 -9.85 -7.58 2.04
C MET A 23 -10.42 -6.24 2.53
N VAL A 24 -10.94 -6.20 3.75
CA VAL A 24 -11.36 -4.96 4.42
C VAL A 24 -10.16 -4.43 5.19
N ASP A 25 -9.51 -3.42 4.64
CA ASP A 25 -8.33 -2.76 5.23
C ASP A 25 -8.74 -1.91 6.44
N ALA A 26 -9.86 -1.18 6.32
CA ALA A 26 -10.41 -0.41 7.42
C ALA A 26 -11.93 -0.29 7.31
N TYR A 27 -12.61 -0.33 8.46
CA TYR A 27 -14.03 0.01 8.57
C TYR A 27 -14.28 0.83 9.83
N PHE A 28 -14.79 2.05 9.64
CA PHE A 28 -15.12 2.98 10.72
C PHE A 28 -16.52 3.59 10.56
N GLY A 29 -17.40 2.89 9.84
CA GLY A 29 -18.80 3.24 9.65
C GLY A 29 -19.72 2.78 10.79
N PRO A 30 -21.04 2.70 10.56
CA PRO A 30 -22.01 2.24 11.54
C PRO A 30 -21.69 0.85 12.11
N ARG A 31 -21.43 0.77 13.41
CA ARG A 31 -21.00 -0.49 14.08
C ARG A 31 -22.06 -1.58 14.00
N GLU A 32 -23.32 -1.18 13.99
CA GLU A 32 -24.49 -2.06 13.90
C GLU A 32 -24.51 -2.81 12.56
N LEU A 33 -23.99 -2.20 11.49
CA LEU A 33 -23.92 -2.84 10.17
C LEU A 33 -22.87 -3.95 10.15
N ALA A 34 -21.65 -3.66 10.63
CA ALA A 34 -20.60 -4.68 10.76
C ALA A 34 -21.03 -5.82 11.69
N ALA A 35 -21.59 -5.49 12.86
CA ALA A 35 -22.08 -6.49 13.81
C ALA A 35 -23.18 -7.39 13.21
N ALA A 36 -24.07 -6.82 12.39
CA ALA A 36 -25.10 -7.60 11.70
C ALA A 36 -24.51 -8.53 10.64
N VAL A 37 -23.52 -8.07 9.87
CA VAL A 37 -22.81 -8.87 8.87
C VAL A 37 -22.02 -10.01 9.52
N ASP A 38 -21.33 -9.74 10.64
CA ASP A 38 -20.56 -10.74 11.39
C ASP A 38 -21.44 -11.82 12.02
N ALA A 39 -22.60 -11.43 12.55
CA ALA A 39 -23.53 -12.35 13.21
C ALA A 39 -24.29 -13.26 12.22
N ALA A 40 -24.41 -12.85 10.96
CA ALA A 40 -25.03 -13.66 9.91
C ALA A 40 -24.12 -14.84 9.48
N PRO A 41 -24.64 -15.89 8.81
CA PRO A 41 -23.78 -16.80 8.05
C PRO A 41 -23.13 -16.08 6.84
N PRO A 42 -21.93 -16.49 6.38
CA PRO A 42 -21.37 -15.99 5.13
C PRO A 42 -22.33 -16.19 3.96
N VAL A 43 -22.44 -15.16 3.11
CA VAL A 43 -23.30 -15.20 1.92
C VAL A 43 -22.53 -15.82 0.77
N GLU A 44 -23.15 -16.74 0.03
CA GLU A 44 -22.52 -17.39 -1.11
C GLU A 44 -22.03 -16.37 -2.16
N PRO A 45 -20.79 -16.48 -2.69
CA PRO A 45 -20.23 -15.50 -3.62
C PRO A 45 -21.09 -15.19 -4.84
N ARG A 46 -21.79 -16.19 -5.41
CA ARG A 46 -22.72 -15.99 -6.54
C ARG A 46 -23.90 -15.08 -6.20
N THR A 47 -24.34 -15.09 -4.94
CA THR A 47 -25.39 -14.17 -4.46
C THR A 47 -24.83 -12.75 -4.38
N LEU A 48 -23.60 -12.59 -3.89
CA LEU A 48 -22.91 -11.29 -3.82
C LEU A 48 -22.67 -10.70 -5.22
N VAL A 49 -22.38 -11.52 -6.23
CA VAL A 49 -22.33 -11.09 -7.64
C VAL A 49 -23.67 -10.48 -8.07
N ALA A 50 -24.78 -11.19 -7.86
CA ALA A 50 -26.11 -10.72 -8.25
C ALA A 50 -26.54 -9.45 -7.49
N GLU A 51 -26.18 -9.34 -6.21
CA GLU A 51 -26.42 -8.14 -5.39
C GLU A 51 -25.64 -6.93 -5.92
N ALA A 52 -24.37 -7.14 -6.30
CA ALA A 52 -23.54 -6.11 -6.89
C ALA A 52 -24.06 -5.66 -8.27
N GLU A 53 -24.47 -6.60 -9.13
CA GLU A 53 -25.08 -6.29 -10.43
C GLU A 53 -26.38 -5.48 -10.28
N THR A 54 -27.25 -5.87 -9.35
CA THR A 54 -28.46 -5.10 -9.03
C THR A 54 -28.12 -3.70 -8.52
N LEU A 55 -27.09 -3.56 -7.69
CA LEU A 55 -26.66 -2.26 -7.20
C LEU A 55 -26.10 -1.37 -8.34
N LEU A 56 -25.35 -1.95 -9.28
CA LEU A 56 -24.84 -1.22 -10.45
C LEU A 56 -25.95 -0.68 -11.35
N GLU A 57 -27.08 -1.38 -11.48
CA GLU A 57 -28.24 -0.89 -12.26
C GLU A 57 -28.88 0.37 -11.64
N GLU A 58 -28.67 0.63 -10.36
CA GLU A 58 -29.24 1.76 -9.61
C GLU A 58 -28.29 2.95 -9.48
N LEU A 59 -26.98 2.74 -9.67
CA LEU A 59 -25.95 3.76 -9.47
C LEU A 59 -25.73 4.58 -10.74
N GLU A 60 -25.53 5.88 -10.55
CA GLU A 60 -24.99 6.75 -11.60
C GLU A 60 -23.47 6.56 -11.72
N ASP A 61 -22.91 6.91 -12.88
CA ASP A 61 -21.47 6.92 -13.10
C ASP A 61 -20.77 7.80 -12.04
N GLY A 62 -19.70 7.27 -11.45
CA GLY A 62 -18.92 7.97 -10.43
C GLY A 62 -18.26 7.02 -9.45
N TRP A 63 -17.62 7.60 -8.42
CA TRP A 63 -16.75 6.89 -7.49
C TRP A 63 -17.36 5.62 -6.89
N LEU A 64 -18.63 5.69 -6.44
CA LEU A 64 -19.32 4.56 -5.82
C LEU A 64 -19.59 3.44 -6.83
N CYS A 65 -19.97 3.79 -8.07
CA CYS A 65 -20.15 2.81 -9.15
C CYS A 65 -18.83 2.07 -9.40
N ASP A 66 -17.70 2.80 -9.49
CA ASP A 66 -16.37 2.22 -9.69
C ASP A 66 -15.98 1.26 -8.54
N GLN A 67 -16.32 1.60 -7.29
CA GLN A 67 -16.08 0.69 -6.16
C GLN A 67 -16.92 -0.59 -6.25
N VAL A 68 -18.19 -0.48 -6.66
CA VAL A 68 -19.07 -1.65 -6.81
C VAL A 68 -18.64 -2.52 -8.00
N VAL A 69 -18.10 -1.95 -9.08
CA VAL A 69 -17.49 -2.72 -10.18
C VAL A 69 -16.33 -3.58 -9.65
N GLY A 70 -15.46 -3.02 -8.80
CA GLY A 70 -14.39 -3.75 -8.14
C GLY A 70 -14.91 -4.91 -7.28
N LEU A 71 -15.89 -4.63 -6.42
CA LEU A 71 -16.53 -5.66 -5.58
C LEU A 71 -17.20 -6.77 -6.42
N ARG A 72 -17.90 -6.41 -7.49
CA ARG A 72 -18.54 -7.39 -8.40
C ARG A 72 -17.52 -8.26 -9.10
N THR A 73 -16.40 -7.68 -9.53
CA THR A 73 -15.30 -8.41 -10.16
C THR A 73 -14.75 -9.44 -9.19
N TYR A 74 -14.39 -9.01 -7.97
CA TYR A 74 -13.81 -9.89 -6.97
C TYR A 74 -14.79 -10.95 -6.44
N ALA A 75 -16.08 -10.60 -6.27
CA ALA A 75 -17.14 -11.57 -5.99
C ALA A 75 -17.23 -12.67 -7.07
N GLY A 76 -17.02 -12.30 -8.34
CA GLY A 76 -16.94 -13.22 -9.46
C GLY A 76 -15.77 -14.19 -9.36
N VAL A 77 -14.60 -13.70 -8.97
CA VAL A 77 -13.40 -14.53 -8.70
C VAL A 77 -13.72 -15.58 -7.62
N LEU A 78 -14.29 -15.13 -6.50
CA LEU A 78 -14.71 -16.03 -5.41
C LEU A 78 -15.81 -17.02 -5.84
N ALA A 79 -16.65 -16.65 -6.80
CA ALA A 79 -17.68 -17.50 -7.38
C ALA A 79 -17.16 -18.51 -8.43
N GLY A 80 -15.85 -18.46 -8.75
CA GLY A 80 -15.20 -19.30 -9.74
C GLY A 80 -15.47 -18.87 -11.19
N GLU A 81 -15.75 -17.59 -11.44
CA GLU A 81 -15.78 -17.05 -12.81
C GLU A 81 -14.39 -17.11 -13.45
N SER A 82 -14.31 -17.57 -14.70
CA SER A 82 -13.05 -17.58 -15.45
C SER A 82 -12.77 -16.21 -16.06
N ARG A 83 -11.61 -15.64 -15.75
CA ARG A 83 -11.10 -14.35 -16.23
C ARG A 83 -9.59 -14.49 -16.46
N SER A 84 -9.03 -13.68 -17.36
CA SER A 84 -7.57 -13.48 -17.34
C SER A 84 -7.18 -12.68 -16.10
N TYR A 85 -5.95 -12.83 -15.62
CA TYR A 85 -5.43 -12.03 -14.53
C TYR A 85 -5.49 -10.54 -14.85
N ALA A 86 -5.16 -10.15 -16.08
CA ALA A 86 -5.27 -8.76 -16.50
C ALA A 86 -6.72 -8.21 -16.47
N ASP A 87 -7.73 -9.03 -16.80
CA ASP A 87 -9.15 -8.62 -16.68
C ASP A 87 -9.62 -8.53 -15.22
N GLU A 88 -9.10 -9.41 -14.35
CA GLU A 88 -9.34 -9.33 -12.91
C GLU A 88 -8.77 -8.04 -12.33
N VAL A 89 -7.49 -7.73 -12.61
CA VAL A 89 -6.83 -6.51 -12.13
C VAL A 89 -7.53 -5.26 -12.67
N GLU A 90 -7.88 -5.23 -13.97
CA GLU A 90 -8.60 -4.09 -14.55
C GLU A 90 -9.98 -3.91 -13.93
N GLY A 91 -10.73 -4.99 -13.71
CA GLY A 91 -12.04 -4.93 -13.07
C GLY A 91 -11.99 -4.53 -11.59
N CYS A 92 -10.94 -4.92 -10.86
CA CYS A 92 -10.74 -4.57 -9.45
C CYS A 92 -10.23 -3.15 -9.27
N TYR A 93 -9.26 -2.69 -10.07
CA TYR A 93 -8.51 -1.45 -9.82
C TYR A 93 -8.77 -0.35 -10.86
N GLY A 94 -9.48 -0.66 -11.95
CA GLY A 94 -9.75 0.28 -13.03
C GLY A 94 -8.57 0.53 -13.98
N VAL A 95 -7.46 -0.21 -13.82
CA VAL A 95 -6.27 -0.10 -14.67
C VAL A 95 -5.78 -1.48 -15.07
N ARG A 96 -5.51 -1.65 -16.37
CA ARG A 96 -4.98 -2.90 -16.90
C ARG A 96 -3.47 -2.99 -16.68
N PRO A 97 -2.96 -4.09 -16.09
CA PRO A 97 -1.52 -4.31 -15.97
C PRO A 97 -0.92 -4.59 -17.35
N THR A 98 0.25 -4.03 -17.60
CA THR A 98 0.97 -4.20 -18.88
C THR A 98 2.38 -4.68 -18.65
N TYR A 99 2.86 -5.52 -19.56
CA TYR A 99 4.25 -5.97 -19.55
C TYR A 99 5.22 -4.79 -19.77
N THR A 100 6.22 -4.69 -18.92
CA THR A 100 7.29 -3.69 -18.99
C THR A 100 8.46 -4.24 -19.80
N ASP A 101 8.97 -3.46 -20.76
CA ASP A 101 10.11 -3.88 -21.58
C ASP A 101 11.36 -4.10 -20.72
N GLU A 102 12.02 -5.25 -20.87
CA GLU A 102 13.26 -5.60 -20.16
C GLU A 102 14.41 -4.62 -20.40
N ALA A 103 14.36 -3.83 -21.47
CA ALA A 103 15.29 -2.73 -21.72
C ALA A 103 15.25 -1.67 -20.60
N ILE A 104 14.10 -1.47 -19.95
CA ILE A 104 13.96 -0.56 -18.80
C ILE A 104 14.75 -1.10 -17.60
N PHE A 105 14.65 -2.41 -17.34
CA PHE A 105 15.39 -3.07 -16.26
C PHE A 105 16.90 -3.10 -16.56
N THR A 106 17.27 -3.29 -17.82
CA THR A 106 18.68 -3.22 -18.25
C THR A 106 19.28 -1.85 -17.97
N ALA A 107 18.58 -0.75 -18.33
CA ALA A 107 19.03 0.60 -18.05
C ALA A 107 19.11 0.90 -16.53
N ALA A 108 18.17 0.36 -15.75
CA ALA A 108 18.21 0.43 -14.28
C ALA A 108 19.45 -0.28 -13.71
N HIS A 109 19.76 -1.49 -14.19
CA HIS A 109 20.97 -2.22 -13.80
C HIS A 109 22.24 -1.46 -14.16
N GLU A 110 22.34 -0.90 -15.37
CA GLU A 110 23.49 -0.06 -15.79
C GLU A 110 23.67 1.14 -14.86
N ARG A 111 22.58 1.79 -14.45
CA ARG A 111 22.66 2.90 -13.50
C ARG A 111 23.10 2.46 -12.11
N LEU A 112 22.63 1.31 -11.64
CA LEU A 112 23.05 0.74 -10.35
C LEU A 112 24.52 0.30 -10.37
N GLU A 113 25.02 -0.23 -11.50
CA GLU A 113 26.44 -0.56 -11.71
C GLU A 113 27.36 0.65 -11.50
N GLU A 114 26.94 1.84 -11.96
CA GLU A 114 27.69 3.09 -11.75
C GLU A 114 27.66 3.56 -10.29
N LEU A 115 26.51 3.43 -9.63
CA LEU A 115 26.28 3.91 -8.26
C LEU A 115 26.90 3.00 -7.19
N LEU A 116 27.03 1.70 -7.51
CA LEU A 116 27.52 0.66 -6.62
C LEU A 116 28.78 -0.01 -7.19
N PRO A 117 29.89 0.73 -7.38
CA PRO A 117 31.09 0.19 -7.98
C PRO A 117 31.73 -0.88 -7.08
N GLY A 118 32.29 -1.92 -7.70
CA GLY A 118 32.96 -2.99 -6.98
C GLY A 118 33.03 -4.27 -7.80
N ALA A 119 33.70 -5.28 -7.24
CA ALA A 119 33.75 -6.62 -7.83
C ALA A 119 32.56 -7.49 -7.37
N GLY A 120 32.16 -8.44 -8.22
CA GLY A 120 31.08 -9.38 -7.95
C GLY A 120 29.77 -9.02 -8.69
N PRO A 121 28.75 -9.88 -8.60
CA PRO A 121 27.42 -9.64 -9.16
C PRO A 121 26.77 -8.36 -8.60
N LEU A 122 25.91 -7.72 -9.41
CA LEU A 122 25.16 -6.53 -9.00
C LEU A 122 24.30 -6.77 -7.76
N THR A 123 23.60 -7.91 -7.69
CA THR A 123 22.77 -8.32 -6.55
C THR A 123 23.56 -8.28 -5.24
N GLU A 124 24.72 -8.95 -5.19
CA GLU A 124 25.58 -8.98 -3.99
C GLU A 124 26.10 -7.60 -3.57
N ARG A 125 26.32 -6.69 -4.54
CA ARG A 125 26.75 -5.31 -4.24
C ARG A 125 25.59 -4.46 -3.74
N TYR A 126 24.39 -4.66 -4.27
CA TYR A 126 23.16 -4.04 -3.80
C TYR A 126 22.85 -4.46 -2.35
N GLU A 127 22.83 -5.76 -2.06
CA GLU A 127 22.62 -6.28 -0.70
C GLU A 127 23.67 -5.77 0.29
N ARG A 128 24.92 -5.62 -0.14
CA ARG A 128 25.99 -5.08 0.71
C ARG A 128 25.81 -3.60 1.00
N TRP A 129 25.37 -2.82 0.02
CA TRP A 129 25.03 -1.42 0.23
C TRP A 129 23.85 -1.29 1.20
N GLU A 130 22.76 -2.01 0.97
CA GLU A 130 21.60 -2.04 1.87
C GLU A 130 22.02 -2.47 3.29
N SER A 131 22.83 -3.52 3.40
CA SER A 131 23.34 -4.01 4.68
C SER A 131 24.23 -3.00 5.41
N SER A 132 24.92 -2.12 4.67
CA SER A 132 25.80 -1.10 5.27
C SER A 132 25.04 0.05 5.91
N THR A 133 23.77 0.24 5.54
CA THR A 133 22.89 1.32 6.04
C THR A 133 21.82 0.80 7.00
N ARG A 134 21.89 -0.48 7.42
CA ARG A 134 20.93 -1.08 8.35
C ARG A 134 20.98 -0.44 9.72
N LEU A 135 19.79 -0.17 10.27
CA LEU A 135 19.65 0.26 11.65
C LEU A 135 19.83 -0.92 12.61
N PRO A 136 20.48 -0.73 13.77
CA PRO A 136 20.39 -1.68 14.87
C PRO A 136 18.93 -1.85 15.30
N ALA A 137 18.50 -3.09 15.56
CA ALA A 137 17.09 -3.41 15.87
C ALA A 137 16.56 -2.58 17.06
N GLU A 138 17.39 -2.36 18.08
CA GLU A 138 17.07 -1.56 19.27
C GLU A 138 16.89 -0.06 18.99
N GLN A 139 17.24 0.41 17.80
CA GLN A 139 17.05 1.79 17.37
C GLN A 139 15.81 1.98 16.49
N ILE A 140 15.33 0.94 15.81
CA ILE A 140 14.26 1.04 14.80
C ILE A 140 13.04 1.80 15.35
N GLU A 141 12.50 1.39 16.50
CA GLU A 141 11.31 2.05 17.08
C GLU A 141 11.55 3.53 17.37
N ARG A 142 12.71 3.87 17.96
CA ARG A 142 13.04 5.25 18.32
C ARG A 142 13.23 6.13 17.09
N THR A 143 13.95 5.63 16.09
CA THR A 143 14.24 6.36 14.86
C THR A 143 12.98 6.52 14.02
N LEU A 144 12.15 5.47 13.91
CA LEU A 144 10.86 5.54 13.24
C LEU A 144 9.94 6.57 13.89
N LYS A 145 9.85 6.58 15.23
CA LYS A 145 9.08 7.59 15.95
C LYS A 145 9.55 9.02 15.66
N ALA A 146 10.86 9.26 15.68
CA ALA A 146 11.42 10.56 15.35
C ALA A 146 11.15 10.96 13.88
N ALA A 147 11.27 10.01 12.94
CA ALA A 147 10.98 10.24 11.54
C ALA A 147 9.50 10.59 11.31
N ILE A 148 8.58 9.91 12.00
CA ILE A 148 7.13 10.20 11.94
C ILE A 148 6.83 11.62 12.46
N GLU A 149 7.42 12.04 13.58
CA GLU A 149 7.20 13.39 14.13
C GLU A 149 7.75 14.48 13.20
N GLU A 150 8.93 14.25 12.60
CA GLU A 150 9.51 15.17 11.63
C GLU A 150 8.66 15.22 10.34
N ALA A 151 8.28 14.05 9.80
CA ALA A 151 7.41 13.94 8.63
C ALA A 151 6.06 14.65 8.85
N ARG A 152 5.48 14.53 10.05
CA ARG A 152 4.27 15.24 10.44
C ARG A 152 4.46 16.76 10.45
N ALA A 153 5.60 17.25 10.93
CA ALA A 153 5.90 18.69 10.94
C ALA A 153 5.95 19.25 9.51
N TRP A 154 6.63 18.56 8.59
CA TRP A 154 6.69 18.95 7.18
C TRP A 154 5.36 18.84 6.46
N THR A 155 4.60 17.77 6.76
CA THR A 155 3.29 17.53 6.15
C THR A 155 2.30 18.67 6.43
N ARG A 156 2.37 19.32 7.59
CA ARG A 156 1.55 20.51 7.89
C ARG A 156 1.80 21.70 6.96
N GLY A 157 2.97 21.76 6.32
CA GLY A 157 3.27 22.76 5.29
C GLY A 157 2.72 22.40 3.91
N LEU A 158 2.34 21.14 3.68
CA LEU A 158 1.87 20.62 2.40
C LEU A 158 0.35 20.49 2.36
N VAL A 159 -0.26 20.00 3.44
CA VAL A 159 -1.69 19.72 3.55
C VAL A 159 -2.22 20.10 4.94
N GLU A 160 -3.48 20.51 5.02
CA GLU A 160 -4.13 20.81 6.29
C GLU A 160 -4.46 19.50 7.03
N LEU A 161 -3.76 19.26 8.15
CA LEU A 161 -4.01 18.09 8.99
C LEU A 161 -5.19 18.36 9.95
N PRO A 162 -6.23 17.49 9.97
CA PRO A 162 -7.38 17.68 10.85
C PRO A 162 -7.01 17.76 12.32
N ALA A 163 -7.62 18.69 13.06
CA ALA A 163 -7.36 18.84 14.48
C ALA A 163 -7.67 17.54 15.24
N GLY A 164 -6.69 17.07 15.99
CA GLY A 164 -6.81 15.85 16.78
C GLY A 164 -6.43 14.57 16.06
N GLU A 165 -5.91 14.60 14.82
CA GLU A 165 -5.28 13.41 14.23
C GLU A 165 -4.12 12.88 15.09
N GLY A 166 -3.81 11.59 14.94
CA GLY A 166 -2.61 11.04 15.54
C GLY A 166 -2.48 9.53 15.43
N ILE A 167 -1.26 9.09 15.68
CA ILE A 167 -0.83 7.72 15.48
C ILE A 167 -0.37 7.12 16.80
N ARG A 168 -0.68 5.83 16.97
CA ARG A 168 -0.07 5.00 18.01
C ARG A 168 0.89 4.02 17.34
N LEU A 169 2.18 4.14 17.64
CA LEU A 169 3.19 3.17 17.24
C LEU A 169 3.13 1.96 18.20
N GLU A 170 3.20 0.76 17.63
CA GLU A 170 3.28 -0.50 18.36
C GLU A 170 4.40 -1.36 17.78
N VAL A 171 5.28 -1.86 18.64
CA VAL A 171 6.30 -2.84 18.23
C VAL A 171 5.66 -4.22 18.22
N VAL A 172 5.82 -4.92 17.10
CA VAL A 172 5.39 -6.30 16.93
C VAL A 172 6.58 -7.18 16.57
N HIS A 173 6.40 -8.49 16.74
CA HIS A 173 7.42 -9.51 16.48
C HIS A 173 6.79 -10.67 15.70
N ASP A 174 7.63 -11.51 15.09
CA ASP A 174 7.23 -12.72 14.35
C ASP A 174 6.23 -12.43 13.21
N LYS A 175 6.34 -11.25 12.58
CA LYS A 175 5.55 -10.88 11.40
C LYS A 175 6.36 -11.04 10.11
N PRO A 176 5.71 -11.35 8.98
CA PRO A 176 6.41 -11.45 7.69
C PRO A 176 6.57 -10.09 6.99
N TRP A 177 6.09 -9.01 7.59
CA TRP A 177 6.08 -7.65 7.04
C TRP A 177 6.79 -6.67 7.97
N TRP A 178 7.27 -5.55 7.41
CA TRP A 178 7.99 -4.50 8.16
C TRP A 178 7.06 -3.61 8.97
N ALA A 179 5.97 -3.13 8.38
CA ALA A 179 4.97 -2.38 9.10
C ALA A 179 3.59 -2.54 8.48
N SER A 180 2.58 -2.11 9.23
CA SER A 180 1.22 -1.91 8.74
C SER A 180 0.62 -0.66 9.38
N CYS A 181 -0.27 0.02 8.68
CA CYS A 181 -1.06 1.14 9.20
C CYS A 181 -2.55 0.76 9.25
N ASP A 182 -3.03 0.38 10.43
CA ASP A 182 -4.46 0.12 10.64
C ASP A 182 -5.18 1.43 10.94
N TYR A 183 -6.05 1.88 10.05
CA TYR A 183 -6.91 3.04 10.31
C TYR A 183 -8.10 2.64 11.21
N LEU A 184 -8.22 3.27 12.38
CA LEU A 184 -9.20 2.91 13.41
C LEU A 184 -10.46 3.78 13.38
N GLY A 185 -10.52 4.76 12.47
CA GLY A 185 -11.47 5.86 12.55
C GLY A 185 -11.10 6.88 13.63
N ASP A 186 -11.94 7.89 13.80
CA ASP A 186 -11.72 8.95 14.77
C ASP A 186 -10.39 9.71 14.60
N LEU A 187 -9.88 9.78 13.36
CA LEU A 187 -8.57 10.35 13.03
C LEU A 187 -7.40 9.64 13.73
N ARG A 188 -7.53 8.32 13.96
CA ARG A 188 -6.51 7.49 14.62
C ARG A 188 -6.05 6.36 13.72
N SER A 189 -4.73 6.18 13.65
CA SER A 189 -4.12 4.94 13.13
C SER A 189 -3.31 4.24 14.21
N ARG A 190 -3.27 2.91 14.14
CA ARG A 190 -2.24 2.11 14.77
C ARG A 190 -1.22 1.73 13.71
N VAL A 191 0.04 2.10 13.95
CA VAL A 191 1.15 1.68 13.10
C VAL A 191 1.91 0.60 13.85
N ALA A 192 1.84 -0.64 13.34
CA ALA A 192 2.63 -1.73 13.86
C ALA A 192 3.97 -1.77 13.11
N VAL A 193 5.09 -1.86 13.82
CA VAL A 193 6.43 -2.03 13.23
C VAL A 193 7.06 -3.32 13.74
N ASN A 194 7.54 -4.12 12.81
CA ASN A 194 8.26 -5.34 13.09
C ASN A 194 9.76 -5.05 13.14
N VAL A 195 10.34 -5.20 14.33
CA VAL A 195 11.76 -4.91 14.58
C VAL A 195 12.66 -6.14 14.38
N ASP A 196 12.08 -7.30 14.05
CA ASP A 196 12.83 -8.54 13.81
C ASP A 196 13.43 -8.60 12.39
N LEU A 197 12.87 -7.82 11.47
CA LEU A 197 13.32 -7.76 10.08
C LEU A 197 14.42 -6.69 9.94
N PRO A 198 15.52 -6.98 9.23
CA PRO A 198 16.51 -5.97 8.87
C PRO A 198 15.85 -4.80 8.12
N MET A 199 16.25 -3.57 8.44
CA MET A 199 15.70 -2.37 7.81
C MET A 199 16.83 -1.38 7.53
N ALA A 200 17.00 -1.00 6.26
CA ALA A 200 17.94 0.04 5.88
C ALA A 200 17.42 1.43 6.27
N ALA A 201 18.33 2.37 6.47
CA ALA A 201 18.02 3.76 6.83
C ALA A 201 16.99 4.41 5.89
N ILE A 202 17.20 4.28 4.58
CA ILE A 202 16.29 4.85 3.57
C ILE A 202 14.92 4.17 3.60
N GLU A 203 14.87 2.86 3.84
CA GLU A 203 13.62 2.10 3.93
C GLU A 203 12.79 2.54 5.14
N LEU A 204 13.43 2.81 6.28
CA LEU A 204 12.75 3.35 7.46
C LEU A 204 12.07 4.69 7.13
N LEU A 205 12.75 5.60 6.44
CA LEU A 205 12.18 6.90 6.06
C LEU A 205 11.04 6.76 5.05
N VAL A 206 11.20 5.84 4.08
CA VAL A 206 10.17 5.52 3.10
C VAL A 206 8.93 4.97 3.79
N LEU A 207 9.11 3.96 4.65
CA LEU A 207 8.04 3.33 5.41
C LEU A 207 7.34 4.32 6.35
N ALA A 208 8.11 5.14 7.07
CA ALA A 208 7.56 6.18 7.92
C ALA A 208 6.63 7.10 7.11
N SER A 209 7.09 7.58 5.95
CA SER A 209 6.33 8.52 5.13
C SER A 209 5.11 7.88 4.46
N HIS A 210 5.29 6.66 3.95
CA HIS A 210 4.27 5.86 3.25
C HIS A 210 3.10 5.51 4.18
N GLU A 211 3.38 5.00 5.38
CA GLU A 211 2.35 4.58 6.33
C GLU A 211 1.70 5.76 7.06
N THR A 212 2.44 6.87 7.23
CA THR A 212 2.04 7.97 8.13
C THR A 212 1.79 9.30 7.42
N TYR A 213 2.82 10.14 7.32
CA TYR A 213 2.74 11.51 6.83
C TYR A 213 3.69 11.72 5.65
N PRO A 214 3.24 12.28 4.52
CA PRO A 214 1.86 12.57 4.13
C PRO A 214 1.09 11.34 3.57
N GLY A 215 1.51 10.10 3.84
CA GLY A 215 0.93 8.89 3.29
C GLY A 215 -0.42 8.45 3.89
N HIS A 216 -0.62 7.13 4.08
CA HIS A 216 -1.93 6.53 4.38
C HIS A 216 -2.66 7.19 5.55
N HIS A 217 -2.01 7.40 6.70
CA HIS A 217 -2.66 8.04 7.85
C HIS A 217 -3.20 9.45 7.50
N SER A 218 -2.40 10.24 6.78
CA SER A 218 -2.79 11.61 6.40
C SER A 218 -3.93 11.62 5.40
N GLU A 219 -3.89 10.73 4.41
CA GLU A 219 -4.98 10.53 3.45
C GLU A 219 -6.29 10.15 4.15
N ARG A 220 -6.25 9.12 5.01
CA ARG A 220 -7.43 8.61 5.72
C ARG A 220 -8.03 9.66 6.66
N CYS A 221 -7.19 10.37 7.43
CA CYS A 221 -7.65 11.47 8.26
C CYS A 221 -8.32 12.58 7.45
N SER A 222 -7.73 12.93 6.30
CA SER A 222 -8.27 13.98 5.41
C SER A 222 -9.62 13.55 4.82
N LYS A 223 -9.73 12.31 4.34
CA LYS A 223 -10.99 11.74 3.83
C LYS A 223 -12.06 11.67 4.92
N GLU A 224 -11.74 11.18 6.12
CA GLU A 224 -12.69 11.16 7.23
C GLU A 224 -13.15 12.59 7.57
N HIS A 225 -12.24 13.54 7.68
CA HIS A 225 -12.57 14.92 8.04
C HIS A 225 -13.45 15.60 6.98
N LEU A 226 -13.04 15.55 5.71
CA LEU A 226 -13.68 16.31 4.63
C LEU A 226 -14.91 15.61 4.07
N LEU A 227 -14.86 14.29 3.89
CA LEU A 227 -15.89 13.53 3.18
C LEU A 227 -16.90 12.92 4.17
N VAL A 228 -16.42 12.22 5.20
CA VAL A 228 -17.31 11.56 6.15
C VAL A 228 -17.95 12.58 7.09
N ARG A 229 -17.14 13.33 7.86
CA ARG A 229 -17.65 14.31 8.83
C ARG A 229 -18.19 15.57 8.16
N GLY A 230 -17.51 16.04 7.11
CA GLY A 230 -17.87 17.28 6.42
C GLY A 230 -19.07 17.15 5.47
N ARG A 231 -19.21 16.00 4.80
CA ARG A 231 -20.23 15.80 3.75
C ARG A 231 -21.19 14.63 4.00
N GLY A 232 -20.95 13.82 5.05
CA GLY A 232 -21.81 12.67 5.37
C GLY A 232 -21.68 11.50 4.40
N LEU A 233 -20.59 11.40 3.65
CA LEU A 233 -20.36 10.31 2.68
C LEU A 233 -19.96 9.05 3.43
N LEU A 234 -20.93 8.20 3.77
CA LEU A 234 -20.70 6.98 4.55
C LEU A 234 -19.93 5.92 3.77
N GLU A 235 -20.01 5.93 2.44
CA GLU A 235 -19.27 5.03 1.56
C GLU A 235 -17.74 5.13 1.75
N GLU A 236 -17.23 6.29 2.17
CA GLU A 236 -15.79 6.50 2.47
C GLU A 236 -15.35 5.89 3.82
N THR A 237 -16.28 5.30 4.59
CA THR A 237 -15.97 4.63 5.87
C THR A 237 -15.51 3.18 5.71
N LEU A 238 -15.53 2.66 4.48
CA LEU A 238 -15.12 1.31 4.14
C LEU A 238 -13.97 1.34 3.14
N VAL A 239 -12.85 0.76 3.55
CA VAL A 239 -11.63 0.65 2.75
C VAL A 239 -11.45 -0.80 2.35
N LEU A 240 -11.36 -1.04 1.04
CA LEU A 240 -11.33 -2.38 0.45
C LEU A 240 -10.15 -2.52 -0.49
N VAL A 241 -9.35 -3.56 -0.31
CA VAL A 241 -8.15 -3.81 -1.11
C VAL A 241 -8.47 -3.95 -2.61
N PRO A 242 -9.34 -4.86 -3.09
CA PRO A 242 -9.56 -5.07 -4.53
C PRO A 242 -10.60 -4.09 -5.10
N THR A 243 -10.39 -2.78 -4.90
CA THR A 243 -11.24 -1.72 -5.45
C THR A 243 -10.42 -0.53 -5.96
N PRO A 244 -10.93 0.32 -6.86
CA PRO A 244 -10.15 1.41 -7.45
C PRO A 244 -9.62 2.43 -6.42
N GLN A 245 -10.26 2.57 -5.25
CA GLN A 245 -9.72 3.44 -4.20
C GLN A 245 -8.34 3.01 -3.70
N SER A 246 -8.01 1.72 -3.75
CA SER A 246 -6.72 1.20 -3.28
C SER A 246 -5.60 1.64 -4.19
N LEU A 247 -5.82 1.64 -5.51
CA LEU A 247 -4.85 2.18 -6.48
C LEU A 247 -4.50 3.64 -6.16
N ILE A 248 -5.50 4.44 -5.82
CA ILE A 248 -5.31 5.86 -5.46
C ILE A 248 -4.60 5.99 -4.11
N SER A 249 -5.02 5.24 -3.10
CA SER A 249 -4.43 5.22 -1.76
C SER A 249 -2.95 4.82 -1.80
N GLU A 250 -2.63 3.72 -2.46
CA GLU A 250 -1.25 3.24 -2.67
C GLU A 250 -0.42 4.24 -3.48
N GLY A 251 -1.01 4.86 -4.51
CA GLY A 251 -0.33 5.91 -5.29
C GLY A 251 0.05 7.13 -4.42
N ILE A 252 -0.86 7.58 -3.55
CA ILE A 252 -0.59 8.67 -2.60
C ILE A 252 0.54 8.28 -1.65
N ALA A 253 0.46 7.09 -1.05
CA ALA A 253 1.46 6.60 -0.11
C ALA A 253 2.83 6.34 -0.77
N LYS A 254 2.88 5.87 -2.02
CA LYS A 254 4.12 5.69 -2.80
C LYS A 254 4.79 7.03 -3.15
N LEU A 255 4.02 8.10 -3.37
CA LEU A 255 4.56 9.44 -3.63
C LEU A 255 5.03 10.18 -2.36
N ALA A 256 4.47 9.84 -1.19
CA ALA A 256 4.74 10.51 0.07
C ALA A 256 6.24 10.61 0.44
N PRO A 257 7.06 9.54 0.33
CA PRO A 257 8.49 9.64 0.55
C PRO A 257 9.18 10.66 -0.36
N SER A 258 8.89 10.68 -1.65
CA SER A 258 9.52 11.61 -2.60
C SER A 258 9.16 13.07 -2.28
N LEU A 259 7.92 13.34 -1.88
CA LEU A 259 7.50 14.69 -1.48
C LEU A 259 8.32 15.24 -0.31
N LEU A 260 8.66 14.39 0.67
CA LEU A 260 9.42 14.81 1.84
C LEU A 260 10.92 14.77 1.62
N LEU A 261 11.44 13.65 1.11
CA LEU A 261 12.88 13.36 1.02
C LEU A 261 13.57 14.15 -0.08
N GLU A 262 12.86 14.46 -1.17
CA GLU A 262 13.38 15.26 -2.28
C GLU A 262 13.03 16.74 -2.15
N GLY A 263 12.11 17.07 -1.23
CA GLY A 263 11.71 18.42 -0.88
C GLY A 263 12.50 19.00 0.30
N ASP A 264 11.94 20.06 0.88
CA ASP A 264 12.57 20.81 1.97
C ASP A 264 12.76 19.98 3.26
N GLY A 265 12.02 18.87 3.40
CA GLY A 265 12.08 17.98 4.57
C GLY A 265 13.25 16.99 4.58
N GLY A 266 13.91 16.76 3.44
CA GLY A 266 14.91 15.71 3.32
C GLY A 266 16.08 15.87 4.28
N THR A 267 16.60 17.08 4.45
CA THR A 267 17.74 17.33 5.35
C THR A 267 17.39 17.04 6.82
N ALA A 268 16.18 17.38 7.26
CA ALA A 268 15.77 17.13 8.64
C ALA A 268 15.52 15.63 8.89
N LEU A 269 14.90 14.93 7.94
CA LEU A 269 14.71 13.48 8.01
C LEU A 269 16.04 12.71 7.96
N ALA A 270 17.01 13.17 7.16
CA ALA A 270 18.35 12.60 7.16
C ALA A 270 19.06 12.78 8.51
N ALA A 271 18.89 13.95 9.15
CA ALA A 271 19.45 14.20 10.48
C ALA A 271 18.89 13.24 11.54
N VAL A 272 17.60 12.87 11.45
CA VAL A 272 17.00 11.85 12.35
C VAL A 272 17.73 10.50 12.26
N ILE A 273 18.12 10.09 11.05
CA ILE A 273 18.90 8.86 10.87
C ILE A 273 20.32 9.00 11.46
N GLN A 274 20.98 10.12 11.17
CA GLN A 274 22.35 10.39 11.60
C GLN A 274 22.46 10.49 13.13
N ASP A 275 21.44 11.02 13.81
CA ASP A 275 21.34 11.05 15.27
C ASP A 275 21.23 9.65 15.90
N GLY A 276 20.78 8.65 15.12
CA GLY A 276 20.86 7.23 15.46
C GLY A 276 22.27 6.64 15.38
N GLY A 277 23.21 7.35 14.76
CA GLY A 277 24.60 6.89 14.56
C GLY A 277 24.79 6.01 13.32
N VAL A 278 23.84 6.06 12.37
CA VAL A 278 23.99 5.42 11.06
C VAL A 278 24.63 6.41 10.09
N ASP A 279 25.67 5.97 9.38
CA ASP A 279 26.27 6.75 8.28
C ASP A 279 25.28 6.78 7.11
N PHE A 280 24.64 7.94 6.91
CA PHE A 280 23.55 8.10 5.96
C PHE A 280 23.77 9.32 5.08
N ASP A 281 23.86 9.08 3.77
CA ASP A 281 23.91 10.09 2.73
C ASP A 281 22.61 10.02 1.92
N LEU A 282 21.67 10.89 2.26
CA LEU A 282 20.36 10.92 1.61
C LEU A 282 20.45 11.05 0.09
N ALA A 283 21.39 11.84 -0.44
CA ALA A 283 21.49 12.07 -1.87
C ALA A 283 21.94 10.79 -2.59
N ARG A 284 22.92 10.08 -2.01
CA ARG A 284 23.37 8.79 -2.53
C ARG A 284 22.28 7.73 -2.42
N ASP A 285 21.63 7.62 -1.27
CA ASP A 285 20.62 6.59 -1.01
C ASP A 285 19.37 6.77 -1.87
N LEU A 286 18.93 8.01 -2.08
CA LEU A 286 17.87 8.32 -3.04
C LEU A 286 18.28 8.00 -4.48
N ALA A 287 19.53 8.28 -4.87
CA ALA A 287 20.01 7.96 -6.21
C ALA A 287 19.99 6.45 -6.48
N VAL A 288 20.40 5.63 -5.49
CA VAL A 288 20.33 4.16 -5.59
C VAL A 288 18.87 3.71 -5.64
N LYS A 289 18.00 4.22 -4.75
CA LYS A 289 16.58 3.84 -4.73
C LYS A 289 15.87 4.15 -6.05
N ARG A 290 16.07 5.34 -6.62
CA ARG A 290 15.49 5.72 -7.91
C ARG A 290 16.02 4.88 -9.06
N ALA A 291 17.30 4.51 -9.02
CA ALA A 291 17.87 3.62 -10.02
C ALA A 291 17.29 2.19 -9.92
N PHE A 292 16.90 1.76 -8.71
CA PHE A 292 16.28 0.46 -8.47
C PHE A 292 14.77 0.42 -8.77
N GLU A 293 14.04 1.53 -8.59
CA GLU A 293 12.57 1.60 -8.74
C GLU A 293 12.02 0.91 -10.02
N PRO A 294 12.63 1.05 -11.22
CA PRO A 294 12.15 0.36 -12.40
C PRO A 294 12.17 -1.18 -12.26
N CYS A 295 13.09 -1.74 -11.50
CA CYS A 295 13.19 -3.18 -11.25
C CYS A 295 11.99 -3.73 -10.46
N GLU A 296 11.26 -2.89 -9.69
CA GLU A 296 10.04 -3.32 -8.99
C GLU A 296 8.96 -3.78 -9.98
N TRP A 297 8.90 -3.19 -11.18
CA TRP A 297 7.94 -3.56 -12.23
C TRP A 297 8.15 -4.95 -12.82
N ALA A 298 9.31 -5.58 -12.59
CA ALA A 298 9.52 -6.98 -12.93
C ALA A 298 8.57 -7.91 -12.17
N GLN A 299 8.03 -7.49 -11.01
CA GLN A 299 6.99 -8.22 -10.27
C GLN A 299 5.65 -8.25 -11.03
N VAL A 300 5.31 -7.17 -11.75
CA VAL A 300 4.10 -7.13 -12.60
C VAL A 300 4.27 -8.08 -13.79
N ASN A 301 5.44 -8.07 -14.43
CA ASN A 301 5.77 -9.03 -15.49
C ASN A 301 5.70 -10.47 -14.99
N ALA A 302 6.28 -10.75 -13.83
CA ALA A 302 6.25 -12.06 -13.18
C ALA A 302 4.82 -12.53 -12.89
N ALA A 303 3.94 -11.66 -12.39
CA ALA A 303 2.53 -11.98 -12.17
C ALA A 303 1.80 -12.31 -13.48
N LEU A 304 2.03 -11.54 -14.56
CA LEU A 304 1.49 -11.81 -15.89
C LEU A 304 2.01 -13.15 -16.46
N MET A 305 3.31 -13.41 -16.33
CA MET A 305 3.92 -14.66 -16.76
C MET A 305 3.27 -15.87 -16.06
N LEU A 306 3.11 -15.79 -14.74
CA LEU A 306 2.56 -16.88 -13.93
C LEU A 306 1.06 -17.11 -14.20
N HIS A 307 0.27 -16.04 -14.27
CA HIS A 307 -1.19 -16.15 -14.27
C HIS A 307 -1.84 -16.07 -15.66
N ASP A 308 -1.22 -15.41 -16.65
CA ASP A 308 -1.75 -15.27 -18.02
C ASP A 308 -0.96 -16.07 -19.07
N GLU A 309 0.36 -16.21 -18.91
CA GLU A 309 1.21 -16.87 -19.91
C GLU A 309 1.50 -18.36 -19.60
N GLY A 310 1.14 -18.82 -18.39
CA GLY A 310 1.32 -20.21 -17.97
C GLY A 310 2.77 -20.58 -17.68
N ALA A 311 3.62 -19.60 -17.37
CA ALA A 311 4.97 -19.84 -16.89
C ALA A 311 4.95 -20.59 -15.55
N SER A 312 5.97 -21.41 -15.32
CA SER A 312 6.15 -22.09 -14.05
C SER A 312 6.62 -21.14 -12.94
N GLU A 313 6.41 -21.54 -11.68
CA GLU A 313 6.97 -20.84 -10.52
C GLU A 313 8.50 -20.69 -10.64
N ALA A 314 9.19 -21.71 -11.14
CA ALA A 314 10.65 -21.69 -11.31
C ALA A 314 11.11 -20.70 -12.38
N GLU A 315 10.37 -20.57 -13.50
CA GLU A 315 10.65 -19.57 -14.52
C GLU A 315 10.41 -18.15 -14.00
N THR A 316 9.34 -17.97 -13.23
CA THR A 316 8.97 -16.70 -12.59
C THR A 316 10.00 -16.29 -11.54
N GLU A 317 10.45 -17.22 -10.71
CA GLU A 317 11.51 -17.00 -9.71
C GLU A 317 12.84 -16.61 -10.40
N ALA A 318 13.22 -17.31 -11.46
CA ALA A 318 14.42 -16.97 -12.23
C ALA A 318 14.32 -15.58 -12.88
N TYR A 319 13.13 -15.19 -13.34
CA TYR A 319 12.85 -13.86 -13.88
C TYR A 319 13.04 -12.78 -12.83
N LEU A 320 12.45 -12.96 -11.63
CA LEU A 320 12.59 -12.03 -10.51
C LEU A 320 14.04 -11.91 -10.02
N LYS A 321 14.75 -13.03 -9.89
CA LYS A 321 16.17 -13.04 -9.52
C LYS A 321 17.02 -12.21 -10.50
N ARG A 322 16.72 -12.32 -11.79
CA ARG A 322 17.44 -11.58 -12.83
C ARG A 322 17.08 -10.10 -12.82
N TRP A 323 15.79 -9.78 -12.92
CA TRP A 323 15.35 -8.42 -13.24
C TRP A 323 15.00 -7.57 -12.02
N ALA A 324 14.40 -8.18 -10.99
CA ALA A 324 14.09 -7.52 -9.72
C ALA A 324 15.26 -7.55 -8.72
N LEU A 325 16.37 -8.22 -9.07
CA LEU A 325 17.55 -8.40 -8.21
C LEU A 325 17.21 -9.04 -6.84
N MET A 326 16.12 -9.81 -6.78
CA MET A 326 15.69 -10.52 -5.57
C MET A 326 16.55 -11.77 -5.34
N THR A 327 16.74 -12.16 -4.08
CA THR A 327 17.55 -13.32 -3.68
C THR A 327 16.73 -14.41 -3.04
#